data_AF-A0A2E6KXF0-F1
#
_entry.id   AF-A0A2E6KXF0-F1
#
_cell.length_a   1.000
_cell.length_b   1.000
_cell.length_c   1.000
_cell.angle_alpha   90.00
_cell.angle_beta   90.00
_cell.angle_gamma   90.00
#
_symmetry.space_group_name_H-M   'P 1'
#
loop_
_entity.id
_entity.type
_entity.pdbx_description
1 polymer ?
#
loop_
_entity_poly.entity_id
_entity_poly.type
_entity_poly.pdbx_seq_one_letter_code
_entity_poly.pdbx_strand_id
1 'polypeptide(L)'
;MRLTWPVYVFTAGIFFLFAMGVQFISLGKTAVVGLFLTLTVLYAWVAWIMVKRKAVLELHSYERCASCGDLTPSQGDYCMICGSAQS
;
A
#
# COMPACT_ATOMS: atom_id res chain seq x y z
N MET A 1 -8.47 4.68 12.12
CA MET A 1 -7.63 4.41 10.93
C MET A 1 -7.10 5.74 10.41
N ARG A 2 -5.81 6.02 10.56
CA ARG A 2 -5.20 7.26 10.05
C ARG A 2 -5.06 7.08 8.53
N LEU A 3 -5.75 7.90 7.72
CA LEU A 3 -5.49 7.89 6.27
C LEU A 3 -3.99 8.12 6.07
N THR A 4 -3.34 7.21 5.36
CA THR A 4 -1.89 7.20 5.22
C THR A 4 -1.49 8.31 4.25
N TRP A 5 -0.39 9.02 4.55
CA TRP A 5 0.18 10.07 3.70
C TRP A 5 0.20 9.76 2.18
N PRO A 6 0.58 8.55 1.71
CA PRO A 6 0.49 8.21 0.28
C PRO A 6 -0.92 8.28 -0.32
N VAL A 7 -1.97 8.00 0.47
CA VAL A 7 -3.36 8.12 0.02
C VAL A 7 -3.76 9.59 -0.12
N TYR A 8 -3.29 10.47 0.76
CA TYR A 8 -3.51 11.92 0.64
C TYR A 8 -2.83 12.51 -0.59
N VAL A 9 -1.58 12.13 -0.84
CA VAL A 9 -0.84 12.59 -2.04
C VAL A 9 -1.52 12.09 -3.31
N PHE A 10 -1.98 10.83 -3.33
CA PHE A 10 -2.69 10.27 -4.47
C PHE A 10 -4.01 10.97 -4.77
N THR A 11 -4.86 11.12 -3.75
CA THR A 11 -6.17 11.78 -3.89
C THR A 11 -6.00 13.23 -4.33
N ALA A 12 -5.08 14.00 -3.74
CA ALA A 12 -4.77 15.36 -4.17
C ALA A 12 -4.26 15.42 -5.63
N GLY A 13 -3.41 14.47 -6.03
CA GLY A 13 -2.92 14.35 -7.40
C GLY A 13 -4.02 14.06 -8.42
N ILE A 14 -4.98 13.20 -8.10
CA ILE A 14 -6.16 12.94 -8.95
C ILE A 14 -6.99 14.20 -9.12
N PHE A 15 -7.32 14.91 -8.03
CA PHE A 15 -8.12 16.13 -8.12
C PHE A 15 -7.41 17.22 -8.94
N PHE A 16 -6.11 17.36 -8.78
CA PHE A 16 -5.31 18.28 -9.58
C PHE A 16 -5.31 17.89 -11.07
N LEU A 17 -5.05 16.63 -11.39
CA LEU A 17 -5.05 16.11 -12.76
C LEU A 17 -6.44 16.21 -13.40
N PHE A 18 -7.51 16.01 -12.63
CA PHE A 18 -8.88 16.15 -13.10
C PHE A 18 -9.26 17.62 -13.33
N ALA A 19 -8.87 18.53 -12.44
CA ALA A 19 -9.06 19.97 -12.61
C ALA A 19 -8.33 20.49 -13.86
N MET A 20 -7.12 19.99 -14.12
CA MET A 20 -6.38 20.23 -15.37
C MET A 20 -7.05 19.54 -16.57
N GLY A 21 -7.65 18.36 -16.37
CA GLY A 21 -8.41 17.56 -17.33
C GLY A 21 -9.49 18.34 -18.08
N VAL A 22 -10.17 19.25 -17.40
CA VAL A 22 -11.21 20.11 -18.01
C VAL A 22 -10.62 21.02 -19.10
N GLN A 23 -9.34 21.40 -19.00
CA GLN A 23 -8.64 22.13 -20.07
C GLN A 23 -8.18 21.21 -21.21
N PHE A 24 -7.96 19.91 -20.96
CA PHE A 24 -7.52 18.94 -21.97
C PHE A 24 -8.62 18.49 -22.94
N ILE A 25 -9.90 18.72 -22.63
CA ILE A 25 -11.02 18.43 -23.55
C ILE A 25 -10.84 19.18 -24.89
N SER A 26 -10.22 20.35 -24.85
CA SER A 26 -9.93 21.15 -26.05
C SER A 26 -8.65 20.73 -26.80
N LEU A 27 -7.77 19.93 -26.19
CA LEU A 27 -6.50 19.45 -26.78
C LEU A 27 -6.66 18.17 -27.63
N GLY A 28 -7.82 17.52 -27.55
CA GLY A 28 -8.16 16.35 -28.36
C GLY A 28 -8.00 15.00 -27.65
N LYS A 29 -8.36 13.92 -28.35
CA LYS A 29 -8.50 12.56 -27.81
C LYS A 29 -7.20 11.99 -27.25
N THR A 30 -6.05 12.38 -27.80
CA THR A 30 -4.72 11.94 -27.35
C THR A 30 -4.39 12.39 -25.94
N ALA A 31 -4.78 13.62 -25.57
CA ALA A 31 -4.57 14.14 -24.22
C ALA A 31 -5.39 13.38 -23.16
N VAL A 32 -6.63 13.02 -23.50
CA VAL A 32 -7.51 12.23 -22.62
C VAL A 32 -6.94 10.84 -22.38
N VAL A 33 -6.43 10.18 -23.43
CA VAL A 33 -5.78 8.86 -23.30
C VAL A 33 -4.51 8.95 -22.46
N GLY A 34 -3.69 9.99 -22.66
CA GLY A 34 -2.50 10.23 -21.84
C GLY A 34 -2.83 10.39 -20.36
N LEU A 35 -3.82 11.21 -20.04
CA LEU A 35 -4.31 11.41 -18.67
C LEU A 35 -4.77 10.09 -18.03
N PHE A 36 -5.53 9.28 -18.77
CA PHE A 36 -6.02 7.99 -18.31
C PHE A 36 -4.87 7.03 -17.97
N LEU A 37 -3.85 6.95 -18.82
CA LEU A 37 -2.67 6.11 -18.57
C LEU A 37 -1.88 6.60 -17.35
N THR A 38 -1.67 7.91 -17.21
CA THR A 38 -0.99 8.48 -16.03
C THR A 38 -1.72 8.15 -14.73
N LEU A 39 -3.05 8.30 -14.71
CA LEU A 39 -3.86 7.94 -13.55
C LEU A 39 -3.78 6.45 -13.22
N THR A 40 -3.79 5.58 -14.24
CA THR A 40 -3.68 4.13 -14.06
C THR A 40 -2.34 3.73 -13.45
N VAL A 41 -1.23 4.32 -13.93
CA VAL A 41 0.12 4.07 -13.38
C VAL A 41 0.23 4.59 -11.96
N LEU A 42 -0.27 5.80 -11.66
CA LEU A 42 -0.29 6.36 -10.32
C LEU A 42 -1.10 5.47 -9.34
N TYR A 43 -2.24 4.95 -9.79
CA TYR A 43 -3.04 4.04 -8.98
C TYR A 43 -2.30 2.73 -8.68
N ALA A 44 -1.70 2.11 -9.71
CA ALA A 44 -0.91 0.88 -9.54
C ALA A 44 0.27 1.08 -8.58
N TRP A 45 0.94 2.24 -8.66
CA TRP A 45 2.04 2.60 -7.76
C TRP A 45 1.59 2.68 -6.30
N VAL A 46 0.46 3.34 -6.03
CA VAL A 46 -0.07 3.47 -4.67
C VAL A 46 -0.51 2.11 -4.12
N ALA A 47 -1.17 1.29 -4.94
CA ALA A 47 -1.52 -0.07 -4.57
C ALA A 47 -0.28 -0.90 -4.20
N TRP A 48 0.79 -0.80 -5.00
CA TRP A 48 2.07 -1.46 -4.72
C TRP A 48 2.69 -1.04 -3.38
N ILE A 49 2.74 0.27 -3.08
CA ILE A 49 3.24 0.79 -1.80
C ILE A 49 2.43 0.24 -0.62
N MET A 50 1.11 0.18 -0.75
CA MET A 50 0.24 -0.32 0.31
C MET A 50 0.48 -1.81 0.59
N VAL A 51 0.69 -2.62 -0.45
CA VAL A 51 1.04 -4.05 -0.33
C VAL A 51 2.39 -4.22 0.36
N LYS A 52 3.42 -3.48 -0.07
CA LYS A 52 4.76 -3.54 0.54
C LYS A 52 4.72 -3.16 2.02
N ARG A 53 3.93 -2.15 2.40
CA ARG A 53 3.79 -1.77 3.82
C ARG A 53 3.10 -2.83 4.67
N LYS A 54 2.05 -3.50 4.16
CA LYS A 54 1.43 -4.61 4.88
C LYS A 54 2.44 -5.72 5.15
N ALA A 55 3.18 -6.12 4.12
CA ALA A 55 4.22 -7.12 4.25
C ALA A 55 5.32 -6.71 5.26
N VAL A 56 5.70 -5.42 5.30
CA VAL A 56 6.67 -4.91 6.27
C VAL A 56 6.12 -4.89 7.70
N LEU A 57 4.84 -4.56 7.89
CA LEU A 57 4.20 -4.61 9.21
C LEU A 57 4.12 -6.05 9.74
N GLU A 58 3.78 -7.00 8.86
CA GLU A 58 3.82 -8.43 9.17
C GLU A 58 5.25 -8.91 9.46
N LEU A 59 6.25 -8.33 8.79
CA LEU A 59 7.67 -8.60 9.07
C LEU A 59 8.21 -7.94 10.34
N HIS A 60 7.50 -6.98 10.93
CA HIS A 60 7.92 -6.31 12.17
C HIS A 60 7.12 -6.78 13.38
N SER A 61 6.03 -7.51 13.17
CA SER A 61 5.29 -8.18 14.24
C SER A 61 5.92 -9.52 14.63
N TYR A 62 7.27 -9.61 14.64
CA TYR A 62 7.92 -10.75 15.28
C TYR A 62 7.97 -10.51 16.78
N GLU A 63 7.52 -11.50 17.53
CA GLU A 63 7.59 -11.54 18.97
C GLU A 63 8.49 -12.69 19.42
N ARG A 64 9.03 -12.60 20.63
CA ARG A 64 9.81 -13.70 21.20
C ARG A 64 8.86 -14.78 21.71
N CYS A 65 9.11 -16.01 21.31
CA CYS A 65 8.42 -17.17 21.86
C CYS A 65 8.72 -17.31 23.36
N ALA A 66 7.69 -17.47 24.19
CA ALA A 66 7.86 -17.67 25.63
C ALA A 66 8.53 -19.01 25.99
N SER A 67 8.49 -19.99 25.08
CA SER A 67 9.05 -21.33 25.29
C SER A 67 10.53 -21.43 24.89
N CYS A 68 10.88 -21.04 23.66
CA CYS A 68 12.25 -21.17 23.14
C CYS A 68 13.05 -19.85 23.10
N GLY A 69 12.40 -18.70 23.27
CA GLY A 69 13.06 -17.38 23.24
C GLY A 69 13.39 -16.85 21.84
N ASP A 70 13.19 -17.64 20.79
CA ASP A 70 13.41 -17.24 19.40
C ASP A 70 12.31 -16.32 18.85
N LEU A 71 12.65 -15.54 17.83
CA LEU A 71 11.72 -14.64 17.14
C LEU A 71 10.82 -15.42 16.17
N THR A 72 9.51 -15.27 16.33
CA THR A 72 8.48 -15.91 15.50
C THR A 72 7.39 -14.87 15.17
N PRO A 73 6.75 -14.93 13.99
CA PRO A 73 5.75 -13.95 13.61
C PRO A 73 4.47 -14.13 14.45
N SER A 74 3.92 -13.04 14.96
CA SER A 74 2.75 -13.01 15.86
C SER A 74 1.41 -13.35 15.19
N GLN A 75 1.40 -13.75 13.91
CA GLN A 75 0.18 -14.08 13.16
C GLN A 75 -0.20 -15.57 13.27
N GLY A 76 0.65 -16.42 13.86
CA GLY A 76 0.40 -17.86 13.98
C GLY A 76 0.10 -18.29 15.42
N ASP A 77 -0.80 -19.27 15.58
CA ASP A 77 -1.13 -19.87 16.88
C ASP A 77 0.04 -20.68 17.48
N TYR A 78 1.07 -20.98 16.68
CA TYR A 78 2.22 -21.79 17.06
C TYR A 78 3.53 -21.15 16.60
N CYS A 79 4.56 -21.28 17.41
CA CYS A 79 5.92 -20.86 17.06
C CYS A 79 6.46 -21.70 15.89
N MET A 80 6.96 -21.05 14.84
CA MET A 80 7.51 -21.75 13.66
C MET A 80 8.84 -22.48 13.92
N ILE A 81 9.53 -22.19 15.02
CA ILE A 81 10.81 -22.83 15.38
C ILE A 81 10.58 -24.08 16.23
N CYS A 82 9.80 -23.95 17.32
CA CYS A 82 9.66 -25.00 18.33
C CYS A 82 8.27 -25.66 18.37
N GLY A 83 7.29 -25.12 17.63
CA GLY A 83 5.92 -25.64 17.59
C GLY A 83 5.09 -25.40 18.85
N SER A 84 5.57 -24.64 19.83
CA SER A 84 4.79 -24.32 21.04
C SER A 84 3.65 -23.35 20.72
N ALA A 85 2.50 -23.53 21.37
CA ALA A 85 1.39 -22.59 21.27
C ALA A 85 1.82 -21.18 21.72
N GLN A 86 1.42 -20.17 20.96
CA GLN A 86 1.73 -18.76 21.20
C GLN A 86 0.41 -18.03 21.50
N SER A 87 0.33 -17.40 22.68
CA SER A 87 -0.88 -16.76 23.22
C SER A 87 -0.77 -15.25 23.25
#